data_AF-A0A0G0BW64-F1
#
_entry.id   AF-A0A0G0BW64-F1
#
_cell.length_a   1.000
_cell.length_b   1.000
_cell.length_c   1.000
_cell.angle_alpha   90.00
_cell.angle_beta   90.00
_cell.angle_gamma   90.00
#
_symmetry.space_group_name_H-M   'P 1'
#
loop_
_entity.id
_entity.type
_entity.pdbx_description
1 polymer ?
#
loop_
_entity_poly.entity_id
_entity_poly.type
_entity_poly.pdbx_seq_one_letter_code
_entity_poly.pdbx_strand_id
1 'polypeptide(L)'
;MELKEYIKIFKDNYGIFLMTVGLVLASGLIAQLVLKDKYSIEADLNITRTGYQKDTSDYRYDEFYRLQADERFADTVVRWIGSEVIKNEISKETKGVKFEKLKAERLSSQMIRVSFVLLDKDEAEKVTRAIDRVLNDKVSELNSEQKNPQWFKVLVSYPIVDNYGVSLGKLTMILLVAGLFLGFWAVLIKHYLK
;
A
#
# COMPACT_ATOMS: atom_id res chain seq x y z
N MET A 1 -9.45 -18.05 46.15
CA MET A 1 -9.87 -19.13 45.24
C MET A 1 -8.66 -19.96 44.88
N GLU A 2 -8.72 -21.27 45.05
CA GLU A 2 -7.66 -22.17 44.58
C GLU A 2 -7.77 -22.39 43.06
N LEU A 3 -6.66 -22.72 42.38
CA LEU A 3 -6.63 -23.03 40.95
C LEU A 3 -7.68 -24.10 40.56
N LYS A 4 -7.95 -25.05 41.48
CA LYS A 4 -8.95 -26.10 41.32
C LYS A 4 -10.37 -25.56 41.19
N GLU A 5 -10.69 -24.46 41.86
CA GLU A 5 -12.02 -23.84 41.80
C GLU A 5 -12.26 -23.18 40.46
N TYR A 6 -11.26 -22.47 39.91
CA TYR A 6 -11.33 -21.93 38.55
C TYR A 6 -11.56 -23.02 37.50
N ILE A 7 -10.85 -24.14 37.60
CA ILE A 7 -11.03 -25.28 36.67
C ILE A 7 -12.45 -25.84 36.75
N LYS A 8 -13.04 -25.91 37.95
CA LYS A 8 -14.41 -26.39 38.15
C LYS A 8 -15.44 -25.44 37.51
N ILE A 9 -15.30 -24.14 37.72
CA ILE A 9 -16.15 -23.10 37.12
C ILE A 9 -16.15 -23.20 35.58
N PHE A 10 -14.98 -23.43 34.99
CA PHE A 10 -14.84 -23.62 33.54
C PHE A 10 -15.48 -24.90 33.03
N LYS A 11 -15.35 -26.02 33.76
CA LYS A 11 -16.03 -27.28 33.39
C LYS A 11 -17.55 -27.11 33.40
N ASP A 12 -18.08 -26.43 34.42
CA ASP A 12 -19.53 -26.26 34.58
C ASP A 12 -20.14 -25.29 33.55
N ASN A 13 -19.33 -24.40 32.97
CA ASN A 13 -19.76 -23.40 31.97
C ASN A 13 -19.09 -23.57 30.61
N TYR A 14 -18.56 -24.76 30.31
CA TYR A 14 -17.81 -25.02 29.08
C TYR A 14 -18.61 -24.70 27.80
N GLY A 15 -19.92 -24.91 27.83
CA GLY A 15 -20.80 -24.57 26.70
C GLY A 15 -20.81 -23.08 26.34
N ILE A 16 -20.70 -22.18 27.33
CA ILE A 16 -20.65 -20.73 27.07
C ILE A 16 -19.29 -20.31 26.57
N PHE A 17 -18.24 -20.89 27.12
CA PHE A 17 -16.90 -20.66 26.60
C PHE A 17 -16.83 -20.97 25.10
N LEU A 18 -17.30 -22.16 24.71
CA LEU A 18 -17.36 -22.55 23.30
C LEU A 18 -18.28 -21.67 22.48
N MET A 19 -19.45 -21.28 23.00
CA MET A 19 -20.39 -20.39 22.31
C MET A 19 -19.76 -19.01 22.04
N THR A 20 -19.07 -18.42 23.02
CA THR A 20 -18.40 -17.12 22.86
C THR A 20 -17.26 -17.21 21.85
N VAL A 21 -16.40 -18.23 21.94
CA VAL A 21 -15.32 -18.45 20.97
C VAL A 21 -15.89 -18.63 19.56
N GLY A 22 -16.92 -19.47 19.42
CA GLY A 22 -17.61 -19.71 18.15
C GLY A 22 -18.24 -18.45 17.56
N LEU A 23 -18.88 -17.60 18.38
CA LEU A 23 -19.45 -16.34 17.94
C LEU A 23 -18.39 -15.34 17.47
N VAL A 24 -17.25 -15.25 18.16
CA VAL A 24 -16.15 -14.37 17.75
C VAL A 24 -15.55 -14.83 16.42
N LEU A 25 -15.34 -16.14 16.26
CA LEU A 25 -14.86 -16.71 15.01
C LEU A 25 -15.87 -16.50 13.86
N ALA A 26 -17.14 -16.81 14.09
CA ALA A 26 -18.19 -16.66 13.08
C ALA A 26 -18.37 -15.18 12.66
N SER A 27 -18.41 -14.26 13.62
CA SER A 27 -18.56 -12.83 13.31
C SER A 27 -17.35 -12.27 12.55
N GLY A 28 -16.12 -12.68 12.89
CA GLY A 28 -14.92 -12.28 12.17
C GLY A 28 -14.86 -12.83 10.74
N LEU A 29 -15.28 -14.08 10.53
CA LEU A 29 -15.35 -14.67 9.19
C LEU A 29 -16.45 -14.03 8.33
N ILE A 30 -17.63 -13.76 8.91
CA ILE A 30 -18.71 -13.03 8.22
C ILE A 30 -18.24 -11.62 7.87
N ALA A 31 -17.56 -10.92 8.79
CA ALA A 31 -17.02 -9.59 8.52
C ALA A 31 -16.02 -9.60 7.35
N GLN A 32 -15.18 -10.64 7.25
CA GLN A 32 -14.27 -10.79 6.12
C GLN A 32 -15.01 -10.96 4.78
N LEU A 33 -16.13 -11.70 4.75
CA LEU A 33 -16.92 -11.86 3.53
C LEU A 33 -17.65 -10.58 3.09
N VAL A 34 -17.95 -9.69 4.05
CA VAL A 34 -18.61 -8.40 3.77
C VAL A 34 -17.60 -7.32 3.39
N LEU A 35 -16.38 -7.37 3.93
CA LEU A 35 -15.30 -6.45 3.58
C LEU A 35 -14.78 -6.78 2.18
N LYS A 36 -14.85 -5.81 1.26
CA LYS A 36 -14.34 -5.97 -0.10
C LYS A 36 -12.83 -6.23 -0.07
N ASP A 37 -12.40 -7.16 -0.90
CA ASP A 37 -10.98 -7.39 -1.17
C ASP A 37 -10.34 -6.09 -1.65
N LYS A 38 -9.16 -5.81 -1.11
CA LYS A 38 -8.31 -4.71 -1.54
C LYS A 38 -7.11 -5.34 -2.26
N TYR A 39 -6.55 -4.60 -3.20
CA TYR A 39 -5.40 -5.01 -3.99
C TYR A 39 -4.27 -4.00 -3.82
N SER A 40 -3.07 -4.50 -3.53
CA SER A 40 -1.86 -3.70 -3.42
C SER A 40 -1.24 -3.66 -4.80
N ILE A 41 -1.05 -2.47 -5.33
CA ILE A 41 -0.45 -2.28 -6.63
C ILE A 41 0.92 -1.65 -6.43
N GLU A 42 1.93 -2.22 -7.06
CA GLU A 42 3.28 -1.66 -7.11
C GLU A 42 3.70 -1.44 -8.56
N ALA A 43 4.28 -0.28 -8.85
CA ALA A 43 4.89 0.01 -10.14
C ALA A 43 6.22 0.74 -9.90
N ASP A 44 7.23 0.37 -10.67
CA ASP A 44 8.52 1.03 -10.62
C ASP A 44 8.56 2.17 -11.64
N LEU A 45 9.12 3.30 -11.23
CA LEU A 45 9.44 4.43 -12.07
C LEU A 45 10.95 4.52 -12.22
N ASN A 46 11.41 4.68 -13.46
CA ASN A 46 12.81 4.93 -13.76
C ASN A 46 12.98 6.33 -14.36
N ILE A 47 13.91 7.10 -13.82
CA ILE A 47 14.27 8.42 -14.32
C ILE A 47 15.34 8.25 -15.39
N THR A 48 15.01 8.71 -16.58
CA THR A 48 15.90 8.68 -17.73
C THR A 48 15.96 10.05 -18.39
N ARG A 49 16.75 10.15 -19.46
CA ARG A 49 16.87 11.35 -20.30
C ARG A 49 16.59 10.95 -21.74
N THR A 50 15.98 11.83 -22.51
CA THR A 50 15.63 11.55 -23.91
C THR A 50 16.74 11.95 -24.89
N GLY A 51 17.74 12.70 -24.45
CA GLY A 51 18.91 13.09 -25.25
C GLY A 51 20.11 12.13 -25.11
N TYR A 52 20.60 11.61 -26.24
CA TYR A 52 21.88 10.91 -26.35
C TYR A 52 22.99 11.96 -26.59
N GLN A 53 23.82 12.27 -25.59
CA GLN A 53 24.99 13.15 -25.79
C GLN A 53 26.20 12.27 -26.14
N LYS A 54 26.81 12.51 -27.31
CA LYS A 54 28.03 11.83 -27.79
C LYS A 54 29.17 12.03 -26.79
N ASP A 55 29.82 10.94 -26.40
CA ASP A 55 31.05 10.91 -25.59
C ASP A 55 32.14 11.82 -26.19
N THR A 56 32.42 12.94 -25.53
CA THR A 56 33.73 13.58 -25.60
C THR A 56 34.41 13.49 -24.22
N SER A 57 35.74 13.47 -24.19
CA SER A 57 36.53 13.14 -22.99
C SER A 57 36.41 14.13 -21.83
N ASP A 58 35.80 15.29 -22.03
CA ASP A 58 35.56 16.32 -21.00
C ASP A 58 34.37 15.99 -20.07
N TYR A 59 33.63 14.91 -20.32
CA TYR A 59 32.34 14.60 -19.66
C TYR A 59 32.42 13.84 -18.33
N ARG A 60 33.58 13.34 -17.89
CA ARG A 60 33.64 12.54 -16.64
C ARG A 60 33.28 13.33 -15.37
N TYR A 61 33.47 14.65 -15.36
CA TYR A 61 33.00 15.49 -14.26
C TYR A 61 31.49 15.73 -14.31
N ASP A 62 30.92 15.76 -15.51
CA ASP A 62 29.48 15.96 -15.74
C ASP A 62 28.67 14.74 -15.27
N GLU A 63 29.21 13.52 -15.34
CA GLU A 63 28.54 12.31 -14.86
C GLU A 63 28.20 12.35 -13.36
N PHE A 64 29.08 12.89 -12.52
CA PHE A 64 28.81 13.03 -11.07
C PHE A 64 27.67 14.04 -10.81
N TYR A 65 27.69 15.19 -11.47
CA TYR A 65 26.63 16.20 -11.36
C TYR A 65 25.32 15.72 -11.97
N ARG A 66 25.39 14.90 -13.03
CA ARG A 66 24.22 14.28 -13.65
C ARG A 66 23.57 13.27 -12.72
N LEU A 67 24.35 12.40 -12.08
CA LEU A 67 23.82 11.47 -11.09
C LEU A 67 23.17 12.21 -9.92
N GLN A 68 23.82 13.26 -9.41
CA GLN A 68 23.24 14.08 -8.34
C GLN A 68 21.96 14.79 -8.79
N ALA A 69 21.90 15.29 -10.03
CA ALA A 69 20.69 15.89 -10.59
C ALA A 69 19.56 14.86 -10.69
N ASP A 70 19.86 13.64 -11.14
CA ASP A 70 18.88 12.55 -11.22
C ASP A 70 18.37 12.16 -9.83
N GLU A 71 19.25 12.12 -8.80
CA GLU A 71 18.85 11.89 -7.41
C GLU A 71 17.90 12.96 -6.86
N ARG A 72 18.22 14.23 -7.10
CA ARG A 72 17.36 15.35 -6.67
C ARG A 72 16.05 15.36 -7.42
N PHE A 73 16.07 15.01 -8.69
CA PHE A 73 14.85 14.87 -9.47
C PHE A 73 14.00 13.69 -8.98
N ALA A 74 14.62 12.57 -8.59
CA ALA A 74 13.93 11.45 -8.00
C ALA A 74 13.22 11.82 -6.69
N ASP A 75 13.90 12.54 -5.81
CA ASP A 75 13.28 13.08 -4.59
C ASP A 75 12.12 14.04 -4.91
N THR A 76 12.20 14.78 -6.02
CA THR A 76 11.13 15.68 -6.47
C THR A 76 9.91 14.90 -6.95
N VAL A 77 10.10 13.87 -7.78
CA VAL A 77 9.02 12.99 -8.25
C VAL A 77 8.33 12.29 -7.07
N VAL A 78 9.10 11.82 -6.08
CA VAL A 78 8.53 11.24 -4.84
C VAL A 78 7.62 12.25 -4.13
N ARG A 79 8.07 13.50 -3.97
CA ARG A 79 7.27 14.57 -3.35
C ARG A 79 6.02 14.93 -4.16
N TRP A 80 6.14 14.93 -5.49
CA TRP A 80 5.01 15.16 -6.38
C TRP A 80 3.93 14.10 -6.17
N ILE A 81 4.28 12.82 -6.20
CA ILE A 81 3.33 11.71 -6.00
C ILE A 81 2.69 11.76 -4.62
N GLY A 82 3.44 12.18 -3.59
CA GLY A 82 2.91 12.39 -2.24
C GLY A 82 2.01 13.62 -2.08
N SER A 83 1.90 14.49 -3.09
CA SER A 83 1.09 15.70 -3.01
C SER A 83 -0.38 15.44 -3.39
N GLU A 84 -1.30 16.14 -2.70
CA GLU A 84 -2.73 16.05 -3.02
C GLU A 84 -3.07 16.61 -4.42
N VAL A 85 -2.23 17.50 -4.96
CA VAL A 85 -2.41 18.06 -6.31
C VAL A 85 -2.29 16.96 -7.37
N ILE A 86 -1.18 16.22 -7.35
CA ILE A 86 -0.93 15.13 -8.31
C ILE A 86 -1.95 14.00 -8.11
N LYS A 87 -2.28 13.68 -6.86
CA LYS A 87 -3.34 12.70 -6.57
C LYS A 87 -4.69 13.09 -7.17
N ASN A 88 -5.06 14.37 -7.12
CA ASN A 88 -6.28 14.87 -7.75
C ASN A 88 -6.20 14.85 -9.29
N GLU A 89 -5.04 15.17 -9.87
CA GLU A 89 -4.81 15.07 -11.32
C GLU A 89 -4.94 13.62 -11.81
N ILE A 90 -4.34 12.65 -11.11
CA ILE A 90 -4.49 11.21 -11.40
C ILE A 90 -5.96 10.76 -11.28
N SER A 91 -6.67 11.21 -10.24
CA SER A 91 -8.09 10.90 -10.06
C SER A 91 -8.95 11.44 -11.21
N LYS A 92 -8.69 12.66 -11.68
CA LYS A 92 -9.37 13.24 -12.86
C LYS A 92 -9.07 12.44 -14.12
N GLU A 93 -7.80 12.10 -14.35
CA GLU A 93 -7.35 11.35 -15.53
C GLU A 93 -7.95 9.95 -15.60
N THR A 94 -8.13 9.31 -14.44
CA THR A 94 -8.77 7.99 -14.33
C THR A 94 -10.30 8.06 -14.36
N LYS A 95 -10.92 9.24 -14.54
CA LYS A 95 -12.37 9.43 -14.48
C LYS A 95 -12.97 9.02 -13.12
N GLY A 96 -12.26 9.28 -12.03
CA GLY A 96 -12.74 9.08 -10.66
C GLY A 96 -12.53 7.68 -10.09
N VAL A 97 -11.55 6.92 -10.58
CA VAL A 97 -11.15 5.65 -9.96
C VAL A 97 -10.70 5.92 -8.53
N LYS A 98 -11.22 5.14 -7.57
CA LYS A 98 -10.88 5.29 -6.16
C LYS A 98 -9.66 4.46 -5.83
N PHE A 99 -8.55 5.14 -5.56
CA PHE A 99 -7.34 4.54 -5.03
C PHE A 99 -6.99 5.14 -3.66
N GLU A 100 -6.44 4.32 -2.78
CA GLU A 100 -6.05 4.70 -1.43
C GLU A 100 -4.54 4.55 -1.24
N LYS A 101 -3.99 5.25 -0.25
CA LYS A 101 -2.59 5.10 0.21
C LYS A 101 -1.55 5.23 -0.91
N LEU A 102 -1.78 6.10 -1.90
CA LEU A 102 -0.78 6.42 -2.92
C LEU A 102 0.48 6.96 -2.25
N LYS A 103 1.60 6.27 -2.45
CA LYS A 103 2.91 6.60 -1.88
C LYS A 103 3.99 6.32 -2.91
N ALA A 104 5.10 7.05 -2.77
CA ALA A 104 6.31 6.81 -3.54
C ALA A 104 7.50 6.69 -2.59
N GLU A 105 8.43 5.80 -2.93
CA GLU A 105 9.66 5.56 -2.20
C GLU A 105 10.83 5.48 -3.19
N ARG A 106 11.91 6.20 -2.92
CA ARG A 106 13.12 6.13 -3.75
C ARG A 106 13.93 4.90 -3.37
N LEU A 107 14.10 3.97 -4.31
CA LEU A 107 14.89 2.75 -4.13
C LEU A 107 16.36 2.94 -4.48
N SER A 108 16.66 3.81 -5.45
CA SER A 108 18.02 4.15 -5.87
C SER A 108 18.07 5.56 -6.47
N SER A 109 19.21 5.96 -7.04
CA SER A 109 19.38 7.30 -7.62
C SER A 109 18.39 7.62 -8.75
N GLN A 110 17.95 6.62 -9.51
CA GLN A 110 17.05 6.77 -10.65
C GLN A 110 15.77 5.93 -10.54
N MET A 111 15.64 5.09 -9.51
CA MET A 111 14.53 4.16 -9.36
C MET A 111 13.64 4.56 -8.18
N ILE A 112 12.34 4.66 -8.45
CA ILE A 112 11.31 4.98 -7.47
C ILE A 112 10.26 3.88 -7.53
N ARG A 113 9.80 3.39 -6.39
CA ARG A 113 8.62 2.54 -6.32
C ARG A 113 7.40 3.38 -5.98
N VAL A 114 6.33 3.18 -6.71
CA VAL A 114 5.01 3.72 -6.39
C VAL A 114 4.12 2.58 -5.93
N SER A 115 3.46 2.78 -4.80
CA SER A 115 2.48 1.84 -4.26
C SER A 115 1.15 2.52 -4.00
N PHE A 116 0.06 1.81 -4.28
CA PHE A 116 -1.30 2.27 -4.00
C PHE A 116 -2.23 1.07 -3.83
N VAL A 117 -3.41 1.32 -3.26
CA VAL A 117 -4.41 0.28 -3.00
C VAL A 117 -5.66 0.52 -3.82
N LEU A 118 -6.16 -0.52 -4.48
CA LEU A 118 -7.40 -0.52 -5.27
C LEU A 118 -8.44 -1.50 -4.72
N LEU A 119 -9.70 -1.26 -5.07
CA LEU A 119 -10.80 -2.21 -4.85
C LEU A 119 -10.97 -3.17 -6.03
N ASP A 120 -10.53 -2.76 -7.21
CA ASP A 120 -10.62 -3.54 -8.43
C ASP A 120 -9.23 -3.67 -9.07
N LYS A 121 -8.80 -4.91 -9.27
CA LYS A 121 -7.52 -5.23 -9.90
C LYS A 121 -7.47 -4.81 -11.37
N ASP A 122 -8.62 -4.78 -12.05
CA ASP A 122 -8.70 -4.48 -13.48
C ASP A 122 -8.49 -2.97 -13.74
N GLU A 123 -8.60 -2.15 -12.68
CA GLU A 123 -8.31 -0.71 -12.74
C GLU A 123 -6.82 -0.37 -12.51
N ALA A 124 -5.99 -1.35 -12.13
CA ALA A 124 -4.58 -1.13 -11.81
C ALA A 124 -3.82 -0.48 -12.98
N GLU A 125 -4.00 -1.04 -14.19
CA GLU A 125 -3.34 -0.52 -15.38
C GLU A 125 -3.79 0.90 -15.72
N LYS A 126 -5.07 1.19 -15.52
CA LYS A 126 -5.65 2.52 -15.79
C LYS A 126 -5.04 3.58 -14.87
N VAL A 127 -4.86 3.28 -13.59
CA VAL A 127 -4.22 4.20 -12.62
C VAL A 127 -2.73 4.36 -12.94
N THR A 128 -2.02 3.28 -13.24
CA THR A 128 -0.59 3.36 -13.59
C THR A 128 -0.34 4.16 -14.85
N ARG A 129 -1.17 4.00 -15.89
CA ARG A 129 -1.10 4.84 -17.10
C ARG A 129 -1.43 6.31 -16.83
N ALA A 130 -2.32 6.60 -15.89
CA ALA A 130 -2.61 7.97 -15.48
C ALA A 130 -1.43 8.60 -14.72
N ILE A 131 -0.76 7.84 -13.85
CA ILE A 131 0.49 8.26 -13.21
C ILE A 131 1.55 8.59 -14.26
N ASP A 132 1.73 7.72 -15.26
CA ASP A 132 2.69 7.94 -16.37
C ASP A 132 2.43 9.26 -17.11
N ARG A 133 1.17 9.51 -17.51
CA ARG A 133 0.79 10.75 -18.21
C ARG A 133 1.00 11.98 -17.33
N VAL A 134 0.42 11.99 -16.14
CA VAL A 134 0.46 13.15 -15.24
C VAL A 134 1.91 13.52 -14.89
N LEU A 135 2.76 12.53 -14.60
CA LEU A 135 4.17 12.79 -14.29
C LEU A 135 4.92 13.31 -15.52
N ASN A 136 4.76 12.69 -16.69
CA ASN A 136 5.45 13.14 -17.90
C ASN A 136 4.97 14.51 -18.38
N ASP A 137 3.71 14.88 -18.14
CA ASP A 137 3.21 16.23 -18.41
C ASP A 137 3.91 17.27 -17.52
N LYS A 138 4.05 16.99 -16.21
CA LYS A 138 4.82 17.85 -15.29
C LYS A 138 6.29 17.92 -15.62
N VAL A 139 6.88 16.79 -16.03
CA VAL A 139 8.27 16.74 -16.50
C VAL A 139 8.43 17.60 -17.75
N SER A 140 7.49 17.53 -18.69
CA SER A 140 7.52 18.33 -19.93
C SER A 140 7.40 19.83 -19.63
N GLU A 141 6.53 20.21 -18.71
CA GLU A 141 6.40 21.60 -18.23
C GLU A 141 7.73 22.10 -17.63
N LEU A 142 8.32 21.32 -16.71
CA LEU A 142 9.61 21.65 -16.10
C LEU A 142 10.76 21.75 -17.12
N ASN A 143 10.85 20.79 -18.04
CA ASN A 143 11.87 20.79 -19.09
C ASN A 143 11.74 22.02 -20.01
N SER A 144 10.51 22.43 -20.31
CA SER A 144 10.22 23.63 -21.09
C SER A 144 10.64 24.91 -20.35
N GLU A 145 10.32 25.03 -19.06
CA GLU A 145 10.75 26.16 -18.22
C GLU A 145 12.27 26.27 -18.15
N GLN A 146 12.97 25.13 -18.07
CA GLN A 146 14.43 25.06 -18.04
C GLN A 146 15.09 25.23 -19.41
N LYS A 147 14.30 25.43 -20.48
CA LYS A 147 14.77 25.53 -21.88
C LYS A 147 15.61 24.33 -22.33
N ASN A 148 15.38 23.15 -21.72
CA ASN A 148 16.02 21.91 -22.12
C ASN A 148 14.96 20.81 -22.26
N PRO A 149 14.34 20.68 -23.46
CA PRO A 149 13.21 19.79 -23.68
C PRO A 149 13.55 18.30 -23.57
N GLN A 150 14.84 17.94 -23.43
CA GLN A 150 15.31 16.56 -23.41
C GLN A 150 15.98 16.17 -22.08
N TRP A 151 15.78 16.97 -21.03
CA TRP A 151 16.50 16.81 -19.76
C TRP A 151 16.03 15.56 -18.99
N PHE A 152 14.77 15.52 -18.55
CA PHE A 152 14.23 14.38 -17.80
C PHE A 152 13.07 13.70 -18.53
N LYS A 153 12.90 12.41 -18.28
CA LYS A 153 11.73 11.61 -18.62
C LYS A 153 11.52 10.54 -17.56
N VAL A 154 10.26 10.24 -17.26
CA VAL A 154 9.91 9.17 -16.31
C VAL A 154 9.37 7.99 -17.10
N LEU A 155 9.95 6.82 -16.90
CA LEU A 155 9.49 5.55 -17.46
C LEU A 155 8.75 4.78 -16.37
N VAL A 156 7.47 4.51 -16.60
CA VAL A 156 6.63 3.76 -15.65
C VAL A 156 6.52 2.31 -16.10
N SER A 157 6.83 1.38 -15.20
CA SER A 157 6.69 -0.06 -15.46
C SER A 157 5.22 -0.49 -15.45
N TYR A 158 4.97 -1.70 -15.95
CA TYR A 158 3.68 -2.35 -15.74
C TYR A 158 3.41 -2.58 -14.24
N PRO A 159 2.15 -2.45 -13.78
CA PRO A 159 1.80 -2.67 -12.39
C PRO A 159 1.85 -4.15 -12.04
N ILE A 160 2.43 -4.44 -10.87
CA ILE A 160 2.32 -5.73 -10.19
C ILE A 160 1.14 -5.64 -9.23
N VAL A 161 0.23 -6.59 -9.33
CA VAL A 161 -0.98 -6.65 -8.50
C VAL A 161 -0.85 -7.77 -7.48
N ASP A 162 -0.95 -7.43 -6.20
CA ASP A 162 -0.96 -8.37 -5.08
C ASP A 162 -2.23 -8.21 -4.25
N ASN A 163 -2.62 -9.25 -3.51
CA ASN A 163 -3.80 -9.21 -2.65
C ASN A 163 -3.50 -8.45 -1.34
N TYR A 164 -4.16 -7.30 -1.16
CA TYR A 164 -4.08 -6.49 0.06
C TYR A 164 -5.09 -7.00 1.10
N GLY A 165 -4.85 -8.22 1.61
CA GLY A 165 -5.70 -8.88 2.59
C GLY A 165 -4.91 -9.52 3.72
N VAL A 166 -5.50 -9.58 4.92
CA VAL A 166 -4.96 -10.43 5.99
C VAL A 166 -5.19 -11.87 5.58
N SER A 167 -4.11 -12.65 5.44
CA SER A 167 -4.22 -14.08 5.13
C SER A 167 -5.18 -14.77 6.10
N LEU A 168 -6.05 -15.64 5.60
CA LEU A 168 -7.09 -16.32 6.39
C LEU A 168 -6.52 -16.95 7.66
N GLY A 169 -5.35 -17.61 7.58
CA GLY A 169 -4.68 -18.19 8.75
C GLY A 169 -4.30 -17.17 9.84
N LYS A 170 -3.75 -16.01 9.47
CA LYS A 170 -3.45 -14.92 10.43
C LYS A 170 -4.72 -14.37 11.07
N LEU A 171 -5.78 -14.18 10.28
CA LEU A 171 -7.06 -13.69 10.79
C LEU A 171 -7.69 -14.69 11.79
N THR A 172 -7.76 -15.97 11.42
CA THR A 172 -8.29 -17.02 12.31
C THR A 172 -7.50 -17.13 13.61
N MET A 173 -6.18 -17.01 13.56
CA MET A 173 -5.35 -17.02 14.77
C MET A 173 -5.68 -15.83 15.70
N ILE A 174 -5.79 -14.62 15.15
CA ILE A 174 -6.15 -13.42 15.93
C ILE A 174 -7.54 -13.57 16.53
N LEU A 175 -8.53 -14.00 15.73
CA LEU A 175 -9.90 -14.21 16.20
C LEU A 175 -9.99 -15.31 17.25
N LEU A 176 -9.20 -16.37 17.14
CA LEU A 176 -9.14 -17.44 18.13
C LEU A 176 -8.60 -16.91 19.46
N VAL A 177 -7.48 -16.17 19.45
CA VAL A 177 -6.91 -15.59 20.67
C VAL A 177 -7.89 -14.62 21.33
N ALA A 178 -8.52 -13.73 20.53
CA ALA A 178 -9.55 -12.83 21.03
C ALA A 178 -10.77 -13.59 21.59
N GLY A 179 -11.21 -14.65 20.90
CA GLY A 179 -12.32 -15.49 21.31
C GLY A 179 -12.04 -16.22 22.62
N LEU A 180 -10.84 -16.78 22.79
CA LEU A 180 -10.43 -17.44 24.04
C LEU A 180 -10.39 -16.44 25.20
N PHE A 181 -9.85 -15.24 24.97
CA PHE A 181 -9.80 -14.18 25.97
C PHE A 181 -11.20 -13.73 26.38
N LEU A 182 -12.08 -13.43 25.42
CA LEU A 182 -13.45 -13.01 25.70
C LEU A 182 -14.28 -14.15 26.31
N GLY A 183 -14.10 -15.39 25.85
CA GLY A 183 -14.74 -16.56 26.42
C GLY A 183 -14.35 -16.79 27.87
N PHE A 184 -13.08 -16.54 28.22
CA PHE A 184 -12.62 -16.61 29.60
C PHE A 184 -13.39 -15.64 30.51
N TRP A 185 -13.49 -14.38 30.10
CA TRP A 185 -14.23 -13.37 30.86
C TRP A 185 -15.74 -13.63 30.90
N ALA A 186 -16.33 -14.11 29.80
CA ALA A 186 -17.75 -14.45 29.74
C ALA A 186 -18.15 -15.52 30.76
N VAL A 187 -17.31 -16.55 30.94
CA VAL A 187 -17.52 -17.59 31.95
C VAL A 187 -17.46 -17.03 33.37
N LEU A 188 -16.45 -16.21 33.67
CA LEU A 188 -16.30 -15.60 34.99
C LEU A 188 -17.46 -14.66 35.34
N ILE A 189 -17.85 -13.79 34.40
CA ILE A 189 -18.96 -12.86 34.57
C ILE A 189 -20.26 -13.61 34.83
N LYS A 190 -20.56 -14.66 34.04
CA LYS A 190 -21.76 -15.45 34.28
C LYS A 190 -21.73 -16.14 35.64
N HIS A 191 -20.58 -16.67 36.05
CA HIS A 191 -20.46 -17.31 37.36
C HIS A 191 -20.62 -16.32 38.51
N TYR A 192 -20.15 -15.08 38.35
CA TYR A 192 -20.30 -14.03 39.35
C TYR A 192 -21.74 -13.48 39.45
N LEU A 193 -22.46 -13.40 38.33
CA LEU A 193 -23.84 -12.89 38.27
C LEU A 193 -24.91 -13.92 38.66
N LYS A 194 -24.51 -15.17 38.95
CA LYS A 194 -25.40 -16.28 39.25
C LYS A 194 -25.23 -16.70 40.70
#